data_AF-A0A399GTW9-F1
#
_entry.id   AF-A0A399GTW9-F1
#
_cell.length_a   1.000
_cell.length_b   1.000
_cell.length_c   1.000
_cell.angle_alpha   90.00
_cell.angle_beta   90.00
_cell.angle_gamma   90.00
#
_symmetry.space_group_name_H-M   'P 1'
#
loop_
_entity.id
_entity.type
_entity.pdbx_description
1 polymer ?
#
loop_
_entity_poly.entity_id
_entity_poly.type
_entity_poly.pdbx_seq_one_letter_code
_entity_poly.pdbx_strand_id
1 'polypeptide(L)'
;MDLYEQLRAYEGRSAAESGQGKDVVNEAMIRHWCEAMGDAGPAYRGPDAVAPATMLQAWTMGGLSGHAGRTTAHEELFALLDDAGYTSVVATDCEQEYLRPLRVGDGITFDAVIESVSPLKTTKLGTGHFVTTRMDVRAGGQPAGTHRFRILKYAPGKRSSGDGSTGPRGAVEPQARPRPVVNRDNAGFWDGVQRDELLIQRCTECATLRFPWLPGCNACGAAGWDTVRASGDGTVFSYVVMHHPPFPAFDPPYAVGLIELSEGVRLVSNVVGVPPRQVRIGAPVRLEFQQVEAGLRLPMFRMAGVGGGEG
;
A
#
# COMPACT_ATOMS: atom_id res chain seq x y z
N MET A 1 -34.27 9.35 -12.19
CA MET A 1 -33.43 10.51 -11.83
C MET A 1 -32.00 10.09 -12.11
N ASP A 2 -31.23 10.88 -12.86
CA ASP A 2 -29.84 10.53 -13.15
C ASP A 2 -29.07 10.34 -11.83
N LEU A 3 -28.21 9.32 -11.74
CA LEU A 3 -27.47 9.04 -10.52
C LEU A 3 -26.62 10.26 -10.13
N TYR A 4 -26.02 10.93 -11.11
CA TYR A 4 -25.21 12.12 -10.85
C TYR A 4 -26.03 13.28 -10.25
N GLU A 5 -27.28 13.48 -10.68
CA GLU A 5 -28.17 14.48 -10.08
C GLU A 5 -28.45 14.18 -8.61
N GLN A 6 -28.66 12.90 -8.27
CA GLN A 6 -28.86 12.46 -6.89
C GLN A 6 -27.60 12.69 -6.04
N LEU A 7 -26.42 12.36 -6.57
CA LEU A 7 -25.14 12.55 -5.90
C LEU A 7 -24.86 14.04 -5.65
N ARG A 8 -25.17 14.90 -6.62
CA ARG A 8 -25.00 16.35 -6.48
C ARG A 8 -25.88 16.99 -5.40
N ALA A 9 -27.01 16.38 -5.07
CA ALA A 9 -27.86 16.86 -3.98
C ALA A 9 -27.16 16.78 -2.60
N TYR A 10 -26.05 16.05 -2.49
CA TYR A 10 -25.25 15.98 -1.26
C TYR A 10 -24.20 17.10 -1.16
N GLU A 11 -23.91 17.84 -2.23
CA GLU A 11 -22.96 18.95 -2.17
C GLU A 11 -23.44 20.02 -1.18
N GLY A 12 -22.53 20.47 -0.32
CA GLY A 12 -22.84 21.41 0.77
C GLY A 12 -23.50 20.78 2.00
N ARG A 13 -23.91 19.50 1.96
CA ARG A 13 -24.41 18.82 3.16
C ARG A 13 -23.24 18.50 4.10
N SER A 14 -23.51 18.60 5.40
CA SER A 14 -22.52 18.23 6.41
C SER A 14 -22.19 16.75 6.32
N ALA A 15 -20.91 16.41 6.41
CA ALA A 15 -20.37 15.05 6.54
C ALA A 15 -20.05 14.69 8.01
N ALA A 16 -19.81 15.70 8.85
CA ALA A 16 -19.64 15.58 10.29
C ALA A 16 -20.00 16.92 10.94
N GLU A 17 -20.81 16.89 11.99
CA GLU A 17 -21.16 18.07 12.78
C GLU A 17 -20.65 17.90 14.20
N SER A 18 -19.92 18.90 14.71
CA SER A 18 -19.37 18.88 16.07
C SER A 18 -18.57 17.61 16.38
N GLY A 19 -17.83 17.10 15.38
CA GLY A 19 -16.98 15.94 15.55
C GLY A 19 -15.92 16.22 16.61
N GLN A 20 -15.71 15.26 17.51
CA GLN A 20 -14.70 15.36 18.56
C GLN A 20 -13.58 14.36 18.28
N GLY A 21 -12.33 14.83 18.37
CA GLY A 21 -11.17 13.96 18.40
C GLY A 21 -11.25 13.02 19.60
N LYS A 22 -10.82 11.78 19.43
CA LYS A 22 -10.93 10.75 20.48
C LYS A 22 -10.05 11.04 21.68
N ASP A 23 -8.89 11.62 21.40
CA ASP A 23 -7.88 11.98 22.37
C ASP A 23 -7.57 13.46 22.20
N VAL A 24 -7.25 14.11 23.32
CA VAL A 24 -6.53 15.38 23.25
C VAL A 24 -5.18 15.14 22.59
N VAL A 25 -4.60 16.19 22.02
CA VAL A 25 -3.23 16.14 21.52
C VAL A 25 -2.32 15.68 22.67
N ASN A 26 -1.59 14.59 22.47
CA ASN A 26 -0.82 13.95 23.52
C ASN A 26 0.55 13.50 23.04
N GLU A 27 1.51 13.50 23.98
CA GLU A 27 2.92 13.21 23.70
C GLU A 27 3.13 11.77 23.20
N ALA A 28 2.35 10.80 23.69
CA ALA A 28 2.49 9.40 23.30
C ALA A 28 2.24 9.18 21.80
N MET A 29 1.16 9.75 21.27
CA MET A 29 0.84 9.70 19.85
C MET A 29 1.85 10.49 19.01
N ILE A 30 2.28 11.67 19.48
CA ILE A 30 3.31 12.46 18.79
C ILE A 30 4.61 11.66 18.67
N ARG A 31 5.10 11.11 19.78
CA ARG A 31 6.32 10.31 19.81
C ARG A 31 6.23 9.11 18.86
N HIS A 32 5.15 8.33 18.93
CA HIS A 32 4.98 7.16 18.07
C HIS A 32 4.88 7.52 16.58
N TRP A 33 4.19 8.62 16.25
CA TRP A 33 4.15 9.12 14.87
C TRP A 33 5.55 9.51 14.39
N CYS A 34 6.30 10.28 15.20
CA CYS A 34 7.66 10.69 14.88
C CYS A 34 8.61 9.48 14.69
N GLU A 35 8.52 8.47 15.55
CA GLU A 35 9.30 7.23 15.41
C GLU A 35 8.97 6.48 14.11
N ALA A 36 7.68 6.33 13.80
CA ALA A 36 7.23 5.64 12.59
C ALA A 36 7.62 6.38 11.30
N MET A 37 7.61 7.71 11.34
CA MET A 37 7.97 8.56 10.21
C MET A 37 9.49 8.81 10.10
N GLY A 38 10.26 8.42 11.11
CA GLY A 38 11.69 8.73 11.20
C GLY A 38 11.99 10.22 11.40
N ASP A 39 11.03 10.97 11.94
CA ASP A 39 11.15 12.41 12.16
C ASP A 39 11.67 12.72 13.57
N ALA A 40 12.90 13.24 13.64
CA ALA A 40 13.59 13.55 14.89
C ALA A 40 13.57 15.05 15.24
N GLY A 41 12.65 15.83 14.66
CA GLY A 41 12.53 17.26 14.91
C GLY A 41 12.47 17.60 16.41
N PRO A 42 13.28 18.57 16.90
CA PRO A 42 13.34 18.88 18.33
C PRO A 42 12.06 19.52 18.87
N ALA A 43 11.24 20.11 17.98
CA ALA A 43 9.97 20.76 18.35
C ALA A 43 8.89 19.78 18.86
N TYR A 44 9.07 18.48 18.64
CA TYR A 44 8.07 17.44 18.94
C TYR A 44 8.27 16.78 20.31
N ARG A 45 9.21 17.27 21.13
CA ARG A 45 9.62 16.66 22.40
C ARG A 45 9.70 17.68 23.52
N GLY A 46 9.53 17.21 24.76
CA GLY A 46 9.66 18.05 25.96
C GLY A 46 8.38 18.81 26.31
N PRO A 47 8.43 19.68 27.33
CA PRO A 47 7.24 20.30 27.92
C PRO A 47 6.47 21.22 26.96
N ASP A 48 7.15 21.80 25.97
CA ASP A 48 6.55 22.70 24.97
C ASP A 48 6.29 22.03 23.61
N ALA A 49 6.28 20.68 23.59
CA ALA A 49 6.12 19.91 22.38
C ALA A 49 4.88 20.32 21.58
N VAL A 50 5.08 20.52 20.28
CA VAL A 50 4.01 20.68 19.31
C VAL A 50 3.82 19.37 18.55
N ALA A 51 2.61 19.07 18.11
CA ALA A 51 2.42 17.96 17.19
C ALA A 51 2.99 18.35 15.81
N PRO A 52 3.66 17.42 15.10
CA PRO A 52 3.93 17.58 13.67
C PRO A 52 2.67 18.01 12.92
N ALA A 53 2.79 19.03 12.07
CA ALA A 53 1.62 19.61 11.39
C ALA A 53 0.85 18.55 10.56
N THR A 54 1.59 17.61 9.96
CA THR A 54 1.08 16.45 9.22
C THR A 54 0.25 15.47 10.06
N MET A 55 0.22 15.60 11.39
CA MET A 55 -0.69 14.85 12.26
C MET A 55 -2.10 15.43 12.32
N LEU A 56 -2.41 16.55 11.64
CA LEU A 56 -3.72 17.20 11.72
C LEU A 56 -4.89 16.21 11.54
N GLN A 57 -4.82 15.33 10.53
CA GLN A 57 -5.84 14.30 10.30
C GLN A 57 -5.81 13.17 11.34
N ALA A 58 -4.64 12.84 11.91
CA ALA A 58 -4.51 11.74 12.86
C ALA A 58 -5.41 11.96 14.10
N TRP A 59 -5.59 13.22 14.51
CA TRP A 59 -6.43 13.60 15.64
C TRP A 59 -7.94 13.56 15.34
N THR A 60 -8.34 13.51 14.06
CA THR A 60 -9.75 13.45 13.64
C THR A 60 -10.13 12.07 13.09
N MET A 61 -9.21 11.11 13.09
CA MET A 61 -9.45 9.75 12.62
C MET A 61 -10.40 8.96 13.53
N GLY A 62 -11.30 8.21 12.90
CA GLY A 62 -12.23 7.31 13.60
C GLY A 62 -11.54 6.05 14.17
N GLY A 63 -10.31 5.73 13.78
CA GLY A 63 -9.62 4.51 14.23
C GLY A 63 -10.45 3.23 14.01
N LEU A 64 -10.20 2.20 14.82
CA LEU A 64 -10.88 0.90 14.68
C LEU A 64 -12.36 0.91 15.09
N SER A 65 -12.76 1.81 16.00
CA SER A 65 -14.15 1.89 16.45
C SER A 65 -15.02 2.84 15.62
N GLY A 66 -14.48 3.41 14.54
CA GLY A 66 -15.18 4.36 13.69
C GLY A 66 -15.37 5.76 14.30
N HIS A 67 -16.08 6.61 13.54
CA HIS A 67 -16.42 7.98 13.93
C HIS A 67 -17.74 8.01 14.70
N ALA A 68 -17.76 8.64 15.87
CA ALA A 68 -19.00 8.82 16.66
C ALA A 68 -19.88 10.00 16.18
N GLY A 69 -19.45 10.77 15.18
CA GLY A 69 -20.10 12.01 14.74
C GLY A 69 -20.22 12.19 13.22
N ARG A 70 -20.21 11.08 12.44
CA ARG A 70 -20.56 11.16 11.02
C ARG A 70 -22.05 11.44 10.89
N THR A 71 -22.41 12.32 9.97
CA THR A 71 -23.82 12.59 9.65
C THR A 71 -24.37 11.49 8.74
N THR A 72 -25.70 11.34 8.72
CA THR A 72 -26.36 10.39 7.82
C THR A 72 -26.09 10.70 6.35
N ALA A 73 -25.92 11.97 5.99
CA ALA A 73 -25.69 12.39 4.60
C ALA A 73 -24.41 11.79 3.99
N HIS A 74 -23.33 11.63 4.77
CA HIS A 74 -22.11 10.99 4.28
C HIS A 74 -22.31 9.49 4.07
N GLU A 75 -22.99 8.82 5.00
CA GLU A 75 -23.29 7.39 4.91
C GLU A 75 -24.27 7.09 3.77
N GLU A 76 -25.32 7.90 3.62
CA GLU A 76 -26.30 7.87 2.52
C GLU A 76 -25.61 8.03 1.16
N LEU A 77 -24.70 9.01 1.01
CA LEU A 77 -23.95 9.21 -0.23
C LEU A 77 -23.10 7.97 -0.58
N PHE A 78 -22.42 7.39 0.40
CA PHE A 78 -21.57 6.23 0.18
C PHE A 78 -22.39 4.98 -0.14
N ALA A 79 -23.51 4.76 0.57
CA ALA A 79 -24.45 3.68 0.30
C ALA A 79 -25.03 3.80 -1.12
N LEU A 80 -25.42 5.01 -1.55
CA LEU A 80 -25.92 5.25 -2.90
C LEU A 80 -24.87 4.91 -3.98
N LEU A 81 -23.60 5.24 -3.72
CA LEU A 81 -22.49 4.87 -4.61
C LEU A 81 -22.25 3.35 -4.61
N ASP A 82 -22.32 2.70 -3.45
CA ASP A 82 -22.14 1.25 -3.30
C ASP A 82 -23.25 0.47 -4.00
N ASP A 83 -24.51 0.87 -3.80
CA ASP A 83 -25.70 0.28 -4.44
C ASP A 83 -25.67 0.46 -5.96
N ALA A 84 -25.06 1.53 -6.45
CA ALA A 84 -24.81 1.77 -7.86
C ALA A 84 -23.59 1.01 -8.44
N GLY A 85 -22.91 0.20 -7.63
CA GLY A 85 -21.80 -0.65 -8.04
C GLY A 85 -20.40 -0.02 -7.93
N TYR A 86 -20.29 1.19 -7.35
CA TYR A 86 -19.01 1.87 -7.12
C TYR A 86 -18.42 1.50 -5.74
N THR A 87 -18.15 0.21 -5.58
CA THR A 87 -17.80 -0.39 -4.27
C THR A 87 -16.34 -0.20 -3.86
N SER A 88 -15.46 0.15 -4.79
CA SER A 88 -14.05 0.38 -4.50
C SER A 88 -13.78 1.84 -4.18
N VAL A 89 -12.85 2.10 -3.27
CA VAL A 89 -12.46 3.46 -2.86
C VAL A 89 -10.94 3.60 -2.86
N VAL A 90 -10.46 4.76 -3.32
CA VAL A 90 -9.06 5.12 -3.23
C VAL A 90 -8.95 6.62 -2.94
N ALA A 91 -8.00 7.00 -2.08
CA ALA A 91 -7.65 8.41 -1.88
C ALA A 91 -6.81 8.89 -3.07
N THR A 92 -7.16 10.04 -3.65
CA THR A 92 -6.46 10.57 -4.82
C THR A 92 -5.74 11.87 -4.53
N ASP A 93 -6.28 12.71 -3.64
CA ASP A 93 -5.72 14.02 -3.32
C ASP A 93 -5.94 14.35 -1.84
N CYS A 94 -4.94 14.98 -1.22
CA CYS A 94 -4.98 15.45 0.16
C CYS A 94 -4.32 16.83 0.21
N GLU A 95 -5.07 17.85 0.58
CA GLU A 95 -4.59 19.21 0.80
C GLU A 95 -4.81 19.57 2.27
N GLN A 96 -3.76 20.06 2.93
CA GLN A 96 -3.83 20.51 4.31
C GLN A 96 -3.29 21.92 4.44
N GLU A 97 -4.03 22.76 5.16
CA GLU A 97 -3.62 24.10 5.56
C GLU A 97 -3.48 24.13 7.09
N TYR A 98 -2.35 24.63 7.58
CA TYR A 98 -2.04 24.68 9.00
C TYR A 98 -1.99 26.13 9.47
N LEU A 99 -2.97 26.52 10.30
CA LEU A 99 -3.10 27.90 10.78
C LEU A 99 -2.29 28.13 12.05
N ARG A 100 -2.12 27.09 12.87
CA ARG A 100 -1.31 27.12 14.09
C ARG A 100 -0.77 25.74 14.46
N PRO A 101 0.34 25.66 15.21
CA PRO A 101 0.78 24.41 15.82
C PRO A 101 -0.25 23.89 16.83
N LEU A 102 -0.41 22.57 16.85
CA LEU A 102 -1.20 21.88 17.86
C LEU A 102 -0.31 21.58 19.08
N ARG A 103 -0.83 21.81 20.29
CA ARG A 103 -0.06 21.62 21.54
C ARG A 103 -0.65 20.50 22.39
N VAL A 104 0.19 19.84 23.16
CA VAL A 104 -0.25 18.83 24.12
C VAL A 104 -1.33 19.40 25.04
N GLY A 105 -2.44 18.68 25.18
CA GLY A 105 -3.63 19.10 25.92
C GLY A 105 -4.71 19.77 25.07
N ASP A 106 -4.43 20.16 23.81
CA ASP A 106 -5.46 20.71 22.92
C ASP A 106 -6.58 19.68 22.67
N GLY A 107 -7.81 20.05 23.02
CA GLY A 107 -9.01 19.32 22.61
C GLY A 107 -9.33 19.62 21.15
N ILE A 108 -9.40 18.57 20.32
CA ILE A 108 -9.67 18.70 18.89
C ILE A 108 -11.16 18.54 18.60
N THR A 109 -11.72 19.50 17.86
CA THR A 109 -13.05 19.39 17.26
C THR A 109 -13.01 19.69 15.78
N PHE A 110 -13.98 19.22 15.02
CA PHE A 110 -14.02 19.42 13.58
C PHE A 110 -15.44 19.38 13.05
N ASP A 111 -15.67 20.14 11.99
CA ASP A 111 -16.85 19.99 11.13
C ASP A 111 -16.36 19.56 9.74
N ALA A 112 -17.17 18.82 9.01
CA ALA A 112 -16.85 18.43 7.65
C ALA A 112 -18.05 18.62 6.74
N VAL A 113 -17.78 18.97 5.47
CA VAL A 113 -18.78 19.16 4.43
C VAL A 113 -18.41 18.35 3.20
N ILE A 114 -19.42 17.79 2.54
CA ILE A 114 -19.28 17.22 1.19
C ILE A 114 -19.15 18.41 0.24
N GLU A 115 -17.91 18.76 -0.12
CA GLU A 115 -17.61 20.00 -0.85
C GLU A 115 -17.99 19.87 -2.33
N SER A 116 -17.73 18.71 -2.95
CA SER A 116 -18.10 18.45 -4.34
C SER A 116 -18.21 16.96 -4.67
N VAL A 117 -19.05 16.64 -5.65
CA VAL A 117 -19.10 15.32 -6.29
C VAL A 117 -18.94 15.49 -7.80
N SER A 118 -17.98 14.79 -8.41
CA SER A 118 -17.74 14.92 -9.85
C SER A 118 -18.80 14.19 -10.69
N PRO A 119 -18.98 14.57 -11.97
CA PRO A 119 -19.56 13.68 -12.97
C PRO A 119 -18.81 12.35 -13.05
N LEU A 120 -19.38 11.37 -13.75
CA LEU A 120 -18.72 10.09 -13.99
C LEU A 120 -17.37 10.30 -14.70
N LYS A 121 -16.31 9.67 -14.18
CA LYS A 121 -14.96 9.73 -14.74
C LYS A 121 -14.39 8.33 -14.90
N THR A 122 -13.70 8.11 -16.02
CA THR A 122 -12.95 6.88 -16.28
C THR A 122 -11.47 7.14 -15.96
N THR A 123 -10.91 6.33 -15.07
CA THR A 123 -9.49 6.36 -14.69
C THR A 123 -8.82 5.02 -15.00
N LYS A 124 -7.52 4.89 -14.76
CA LYS A 124 -6.81 3.60 -14.86
C LYS A 124 -7.29 2.55 -13.84
N LEU A 125 -7.85 2.99 -12.70
CA LEU A 125 -8.33 2.09 -11.64
C LEU A 125 -9.77 1.62 -11.90
N GLY A 126 -10.54 2.41 -12.64
CA GLY A 126 -11.91 2.12 -13.01
C GLY A 126 -12.73 3.37 -13.26
N THR A 127 -14.01 3.17 -13.52
CA THR A 127 -14.99 4.22 -13.77
C THR A 127 -15.76 4.53 -12.50
N GLY A 128 -15.87 5.81 -12.14
CA GLY A 128 -16.44 6.21 -10.86
C GLY A 128 -16.63 7.71 -10.69
N HIS A 129 -16.94 8.12 -9.46
CA HIS A 129 -17.15 9.50 -9.06
C HIS A 129 -16.09 9.92 -8.04
N PHE A 130 -15.56 11.13 -8.21
CA PHE A 130 -14.75 11.75 -7.19
C PHE A 130 -15.65 12.42 -6.16
N VAL A 131 -15.33 12.24 -4.89
CA VAL A 131 -16.00 12.90 -3.77
C VAL A 131 -14.94 13.68 -3.00
N THR A 132 -15.13 14.99 -2.88
CA THR A 132 -14.25 15.86 -2.11
C THR A 132 -14.94 16.23 -0.82
N THR A 133 -14.30 15.96 0.31
CA THR A 133 -14.75 16.40 1.64
C THR A 133 -13.78 17.44 2.16
N ARG A 134 -14.31 18.57 2.65
CA ARG A 134 -13.51 19.58 3.36
C ARG A 134 -13.82 19.48 4.84
N MET A 135 -12.78 19.43 5.66
CA MET A 135 -12.87 19.40 7.11
C MET A 135 -12.19 20.63 7.70
N ASP A 136 -12.91 21.35 8.55
CA ASP A 136 -12.42 22.51 9.27
C ASP A 136 -12.13 22.09 10.71
N VAL A 137 -10.84 22.08 11.10
CA VAL A 137 -10.36 21.56 12.39
C VAL A 137 -10.10 22.70 13.36
N ARG A 138 -10.54 22.53 14.60
CA ARG A 138 -10.32 23.46 15.72
C ARG A 138 -9.56 22.77 16.86
N ALA A 139 -8.74 23.55 17.55
CA ALA A 139 -7.98 23.13 18.72
C ALA A 139 -8.26 24.11 19.86
N GLY A 140 -8.80 23.61 20.97
CA GLY A 140 -9.24 24.48 22.07
C GLY A 140 -10.31 25.50 21.65
N GLY A 141 -11.15 25.14 20.68
CA GLY A 141 -12.19 26.01 20.12
C GLY A 141 -11.71 27.05 19.10
N GLN A 142 -10.41 27.15 18.83
CA GLN A 142 -9.85 28.07 17.83
C GLN A 142 -9.52 27.36 16.52
N PRO A 143 -9.63 28.02 15.35
CA PRO A 143 -9.22 27.44 14.07
C PRO A 143 -7.77 26.95 14.11
N ALA A 144 -7.55 25.70 13.71
CA ALA A 144 -6.24 25.05 13.74
C ALA A 144 -5.73 24.71 12.35
N GLY A 145 -6.64 24.29 11.46
CA GLY A 145 -6.29 23.96 10.08
C GLY A 145 -7.48 23.47 9.29
N THR A 146 -7.26 23.31 7.99
CA THR A 146 -8.24 22.79 7.03
C THR A 146 -7.67 21.55 6.37
N HIS A 147 -8.50 20.53 6.18
CA HIS A 147 -8.13 19.31 5.47
C HIS A 147 -9.14 19.03 4.37
N ARG A 148 -8.72 19.15 3.12
CA ARG A 148 -9.51 18.79 1.94
C ARG A 148 -9.01 17.45 1.40
N PHE A 149 -9.92 16.48 1.38
CA PHE A 149 -9.61 15.11 1.03
C PHE A 149 -10.49 14.67 -0.14
N ARG A 150 -9.86 14.23 -1.23
CA ARG A 150 -10.55 13.71 -2.40
C ARG A 150 -10.34 12.22 -2.52
N ILE A 151 -11.46 11.51 -2.67
CA ILE A 151 -11.48 10.08 -2.98
C ILE A 151 -12.11 9.84 -4.34
N LEU A 152 -11.78 8.71 -4.95
CA LEU A 152 -12.51 8.13 -6.06
C LEU A 152 -13.26 6.90 -5.55
N LYS A 153 -14.59 6.93 -5.64
CA LYS A 153 -15.46 5.75 -5.52
C LYS A 153 -15.71 5.20 -6.91
N TYR A 154 -15.26 3.98 -7.20
CA TYR A 154 -15.25 3.43 -8.55
C TYR A 154 -15.73 1.99 -8.59
N ALA A 155 -16.24 1.60 -9.76
CA ALA A 155 -16.59 0.22 -10.04
C ALA A 155 -15.28 -0.53 -10.25
N PRO A 156 -14.97 -1.57 -9.44
CA PRO A 156 -13.81 -2.40 -9.70
C PRO A 156 -13.95 -2.96 -11.13
N GLY A 157 -12.89 -2.84 -11.93
CA GLY A 157 -12.92 -3.35 -13.30
C GLY A 157 -13.42 -4.80 -13.29
N LYS A 158 -14.36 -5.14 -14.19
CA LYS A 158 -14.84 -6.52 -14.35
C LYS A 158 -13.61 -7.41 -14.53
N ARG A 159 -13.23 -8.19 -13.50
CA ARG A 159 -12.71 -9.53 -13.76
C ARG A 159 -13.77 -10.18 -14.63
N SER A 160 -13.39 -10.77 -15.76
CA SER A 160 -14.30 -11.58 -16.58
C SER A 160 -14.93 -12.63 -15.66
N SER A 161 -16.13 -12.33 -15.19
CA SER A 161 -16.91 -13.18 -14.31
C SER A 161 -17.50 -14.28 -15.17
N GLY A 162 -16.90 -15.47 -15.08
CA GLY A 162 -17.64 -16.70 -15.35
C GLY A 162 -18.81 -16.79 -14.38
N ASP A 163 -19.92 -17.31 -14.89
CA ASP A 163 -21.29 -17.22 -14.40
C ASP A 163 -21.47 -17.67 -12.95
N GLY A 164 -22.16 -16.85 -12.16
CA GLY A 164 -22.43 -17.09 -10.74
C GLY A 164 -23.76 -17.80 -10.56
N SER A 165 -23.74 -19.14 -10.46
CA SER A 165 -24.82 -19.89 -9.83
C SER A 165 -24.51 -20.12 -8.35
N THR A 166 -25.46 -19.75 -7.50
CA THR A 166 -25.44 -19.91 -6.05
C THR A 166 -25.57 -21.39 -5.67
N GLY A 167 -24.45 -22.02 -5.33
CA GLY A 167 -24.38 -23.36 -4.74
C GLY A 167 -23.53 -23.36 -3.45
N PRO A 168 -23.77 -24.30 -2.52
CA PRO A 168 -23.20 -24.26 -1.18
C PRO A 168 -21.68 -24.44 -1.20
N ARG A 169 -21.01 -23.75 -0.25
CA ARG A 169 -19.55 -23.67 -0.05
C ARG A 169 -18.84 -25.02 -0.30
N GLY A 170 -18.38 -25.21 -1.53
CA GLY A 170 -17.40 -26.23 -1.94
C GLY A 170 -16.04 -25.58 -2.17
N ALA A 171 -14.98 -26.38 -2.05
CA ALA A 171 -13.57 -26.01 -2.10
C ALA A 171 -13.22 -24.79 -2.99
N VAL A 172 -12.45 -23.85 -2.42
CA VAL A 172 -11.89 -22.71 -3.15
C VAL A 172 -11.00 -23.23 -4.28
N GLU A 173 -11.40 -23.04 -5.53
CA GLU A 173 -10.50 -23.25 -6.66
C GLU A 173 -9.32 -22.27 -6.56
N PRO A 174 -8.07 -22.71 -6.80
CA PRO A 174 -6.90 -21.85 -6.75
C PRO A 174 -7.07 -20.65 -7.70
N GLN A 175 -7.05 -19.42 -7.16
CA GLN A 175 -7.10 -18.24 -8.02
C GLN A 175 -5.74 -18.04 -8.71
N ALA A 176 -5.77 -17.51 -9.93
CA ALA A 176 -4.57 -17.24 -10.70
C ALA A 176 -3.56 -16.35 -9.96
N ARG A 177 -2.27 -16.67 -10.11
CA ARG A 177 -1.10 -15.95 -9.59
C ARG A 177 -1.13 -14.50 -10.06
N PRO A 178 -0.92 -13.52 -9.15
CA PRO A 178 -0.78 -12.13 -9.53
C PRO A 178 0.33 -11.96 -10.57
N ARG A 179 0.00 -11.31 -11.69
CA ARG A 179 0.99 -11.03 -12.74
C ARG A 179 1.83 -9.81 -12.35
N PRO A 180 3.13 -9.81 -12.65
CA PRO A 180 3.97 -8.64 -12.43
C PRO A 180 3.48 -7.40 -13.19
N VAL A 181 3.57 -6.24 -12.56
CA VAL A 181 3.37 -4.96 -13.24
C VAL A 181 4.65 -4.60 -13.99
N VAL A 182 4.61 -4.75 -15.31
CA VAL A 182 5.73 -4.44 -16.21
C VAL A 182 5.59 -3.03 -16.74
N ASN A 183 6.66 -2.24 -16.65
CA ASN A 183 6.77 -0.90 -17.19
C ASN A 183 8.12 -0.74 -17.93
N ARG A 184 8.36 0.44 -18.50
CA ARG A 184 9.60 0.73 -19.25
C ARG A 184 10.88 0.46 -18.43
N ASP A 185 10.86 0.75 -17.14
CA ASP A 185 12.07 0.73 -16.30
C ASP A 185 12.41 -0.66 -15.78
N ASN A 186 11.45 -1.59 -15.76
CA ASN A 186 11.65 -2.97 -15.30
C ASN A 186 11.43 -4.04 -16.38
N ALA A 187 11.07 -3.68 -17.61
CA ALA A 187 10.84 -4.62 -18.71
C ALA A 187 12.04 -5.55 -18.94
N GLY A 188 13.26 -5.00 -18.97
CA GLY A 188 14.48 -5.79 -19.19
C GLY A 188 14.74 -6.85 -18.12
N PHE A 189 14.32 -6.61 -16.88
CA PHE A 189 14.36 -7.63 -15.83
C PHE A 189 13.43 -8.80 -16.14
N TRP A 190 12.17 -8.51 -16.49
CA TRP A 190 11.17 -9.53 -16.80
C TRP A 190 11.48 -10.29 -18.09
N ASP A 191 12.04 -9.62 -19.11
CA ASP A 191 12.53 -10.25 -20.33
C ASP A 191 13.71 -11.21 -20.05
N GLY A 192 14.58 -10.86 -19.09
CA GLY A 192 15.60 -11.76 -18.57
C GLY A 192 14.98 -12.99 -17.89
N VAL A 193 14.00 -12.78 -17.01
CA VAL A 193 13.30 -13.87 -16.29
C VAL A 193 12.63 -14.85 -17.27
N GLN A 194 12.04 -14.38 -18.36
CA GLN A 194 11.45 -15.25 -19.38
C GLN A 194 12.50 -16.09 -20.14
N ARG A 195 13.76 -15.65 -20.15
CA ARG A 195 14.90 -16.32 -20.78
C ARG A 195 15.78 -17.09 -19.78
N ASP A 196 15.31 -17.31 -18.54
CA ASP A 196 16.09 -17.96 -17.47
C ASP A 196 17.39 -17.22 -17.12
N GLU A 197 17.35 -15.89 -17.18
CA GLU A 197 18.45 -14.99 -16.85
C GLU A 197 18.02 -13.97 -15.80
N LEU A 198 18.62 -14.03 -14.61
CA LEU A 198 18.41 -13.00 -13.60
C LEU A 198 19.38 -11.85 -13.87
N LEU A 199 18.86 -10.76 -14.43
CA LEU A 199 19.66 -9.60 -14.81
C LEU A 199 19.65 -8.54 -13.70
N ILE A 200 20.85 -8.12 -13.31
CA ILE A 200 21.09 -7.03 -12.35
C ILE A 200 21.48 -5.78 -13.15
N GLN A 201 20.86 -4.65 -12.82
CA GLN A 201 21.16 -3.39 -13.50
C GLN A 201 22.51 -2.85 -13.00
N ARG A 202 23.38 -2.41 -13.92
CA ARG A 202 24.69 -1.84 -13.60
C ARG A 202 24.85 -0.46 -14.23
N CYS A 203 25.38 0.50 -13.48
CA CYS A 203 25.67 1.83 -14.01
C CYS A 203 26.87 1.78 -14.97
N THR A 204 26.75 2.38 -16.15
CA THR A 204 27.86 2.43 -17.13
C THR A 204 28.97 3.42 -16.77
N GLU A 205 28.74 4.29 -15.77
CA GLU A 205 29.73 5.28 -15.34
C GLU A 205 30.48 4.85 -14.07
N CYS A 206 29.75 4.46 -13.02
CA CYS A 206 30.36 4.10 -11.73
C CYS A 206 30.34 2.59 -11.41
N ALA A 207 29.88 1.75 -12.35
CA ALA A 207 29.75 0.29 -12.19
C ALA A 207 28.86 -0.19 -11.02
N THR A 208 28.15 0.72 -10.32
CA THR A 208 27.27 0.34 -9.20
C THR A 208 26.16 -0.58 -9.68
N LEU A 209 26.08 -1.76 -9.06
CA LEU A 209 24.99 -2.72 -9.23
C LEU A 209 23.78 -2.28 -8.41
N ARG A 210 22.58 -2.49 -8.95
CA ARG A 210 21.35 -2.11 -8.26
C ARG A 210 20.18 -3.04 -8.54
N PHE A 211 19.42 -3.26 -7.49
CA PHE A 211 18.12 -3.90 -7.52
C PHE A 211 17.27 -3.33 -6.36
N PRO A 212 15.99 -2.96 -6.58
CA PRO A 212 15.22 -2.99 -7.82
C PRO A 212 15.79 -2.11 -8.95
N TRP A 213 15.32 -2.33 -10.18
CA TRP A 213 15.72 -1.52 -11.33
C TRP A 213 15.19 -0.09 -11.19
N LEU A 214 16.03 0.89 -11.54
CA LEU A 214 15.77 2.33 -11.43
C LEU A 214 16.15 3.05 -12.73
N PRO A 215 15.46 4.15 -13.09
CA PRO A 215 15.74 4.92 -14.31
C PRO A 215 17.09 5.67 -14.28
N GLY A 216 17.72 5.78 -13.10
CA GLY A 216 19.04 6.40 -12.92
C GLY A 216 19.82 5.76 -11.77
N CYS A 217 21.12 6.06 -11.69
CA CYS A 217 22.00 5.55 -10.66
C CYS A 217 21.82 6.32 -9.34
N ASN A 218 21.52 5.62 -8.25
CA ASN A 218 21.41 6.18 -6.90
C ASN A 218 22.76 6.56 -6.27
N ALA A 219 23.89 6.17 -6.86
CA ALA A 219 25.23 6.50 -6.38
C ALA A 219 25.81 7.76 -7.04
N CYS A 220 25.75 7.86 -8.38
CA CYS A 220 26.37 8.98 -9.13
C CYS A 220 25.38 9.85 -9.91
N GLY A 221 24.09 9.50 -9.97
CA GLY A 221 23.07 10.25 -10.70
C GLY A 221 23.03 10.02 -12.22
N ALA A 222 23.96 9.24 -12.78
CA ALA A 222 23.99 8.93 -14.21
C ALA A 222 22.74 8.18 -14.68
N ALA A 223 22.27 8.50 -15.89
CA ALA A 223 21.13 7.82 -16.52
C ALA A 223 21.51 6.53 -17.26
N GLY A 224 22.80 6.38 -17.63
CA GLY A 224 23.29 5.24 -18.40
C GLY A 224 23.40 3.95 -17.57
N TRP A 225 22.95 2.84 -18.16
CA TRP A 225 23.08 1.52 -17.55
C TRP A 225 23.12 0.39 -18.58
N ASP A 226 23.78 -0.69 -18.18
CA ASP A 226 23.74 -1.99 -18.82
C ASP A 226 23.32 -3.05 -17.78
N THR A 227 23.52 -4.33 -18.08
CA THR A 227 23.16 -5.42 -17.18
C THR A 227 24.30 -6.40 -16.98
N VAL A 228 24.32 -7.03 -15.82
CA VAL A 228 25.13 -8.22 -15.54
C VAL A 228 24.21 -9.38 -15.19
N ARG A 229 24.55 -10.58 -15.63
CA ARG A 229 23.83 -11.79 -15.23
C ARG A 229 24.26 -12.18 -13.83
N ALA A 230 23.31 -12.37 -12.93
CA ALA A 230 23.58 -12.91 -11.61
C ALA A 230 24.07 -14.37 -11.71
N SER A 231 25.02 -14.73 -10.86
CA SER A 231 25.50 -16.11 -10.64
C SER A 231 24.36 -17.06 -10.25
N GLY A 232 23.33 -16.53 -9.60
CA GLY A 232 22.21 -17.28 -9.04
C GLY A 232 22.48 -17.79 -7.63
N ASP A 233 23.66 -17.55 -7.07
CA ASP A 233 23.96 -17.86 -5.68
C ASP A 233 23.54 -16.71 -4.76
N GLY A 234 23.01 -17.05 -3.59
CA GLY A 234 22.66 -16.07 -2.57
C GLY A 234 22.48 -16.68 -1.19
N THR A 235 22.12 -15.84 -0.23
CA THR A 235 21.80 -16.24 1.14
C THR A 235 20.48 -15.60 1.57
N VAL A 236 19.75 -16.28 2.46
CA VAL A 236 18.54 -15.71 3.07
C VAL A 236 18.95 -14.59 4.03
N PHE A 237 18.78 -13.33 3.63
CA PHE A 237 19.06 -12.19 4.51
C PHE A 237 17.98 -12.03 5.58
N SER A 238 16.71 -12.16 5.19
CA SER A 238 15.55 -12.17 6.08
C SER A 238 14.41 -12.94 5.42
N TYR A 239 13.41 -13.38 6.17
CA TYR A 239 12.24 -14.05 5.61
C TYR A 239 11.00 -13.88 6.47
N VAL A 240 9.83 -14.04 5.85
CA VAL A 240 8.54 -14.19 6.51
C VAL A 240 7.88 -15.48 6.06
N VAL A 241 7.09 -16.09 6.94
CA VAL A 241 6.24 -17.24 6.61
C VAL A 241 4.79 -16.80 6.69
N MET A 242 4.09 -16.85 5.56
CA MET A 242 2.68 -16.45 5.50
C MET A 242 1.81 -17.63 5.93
N HIS A 243 1.10 -17.47 7.06
CA HIS A 243 0.19 -18.48 7.61
C HIS A 243 -1.29 -18.12 7.42
N HIS A 244 -1.65 -16.87 7.72
CA HIS A 244 -3.03 -16.38 7.69
C HIS A 244 -3.06 -14.85 7.50
N PRO A 245 -4.05 -14.28 6.77
CA PRO A 245 -5.08 -14.98 6.00
C PRO A 245 -4.51 -15.71 4.78
N PRO A 246 -5.14 -16.81 4.33
CA PRO A 246 -4.72 -17.48 3.10
C PRO A 246 -4.86 -16.52 1.92
N PHE A 247 -3.81 -16.41 1.10
CA PHE A 247 -3.90 -15.69 -0.17
C PHE A 247 -4.28 -16.70 -1.27
N PRO A 248 -5.42 -16.56 -1.97
CA PRO A 248 -5.96 -17.60 -2.85
C PRO A 248 -5.03 -18.12 -3.96
N ALA A 249 -3.95 -17.42 -4.27
CA ALA A 249 -2.97 -17.83 -5.29
C ALA A 249 -1.77 -18.62 -4.75
N PHE A 250 -1.65 -18.79 -3.43
CA PHE A 250 -0.56 -19.54 -2.80
C PHE A 250 -1.14 -20.53 -1.79
N ASP A 251 -0.54 -21.71 -1.70
CA ASP A 251 -0.86 -22.67 -0.65
C ASP A 251 -0.10 -22.32 0.63
N PRO A 252 -0.76 -21.86 1.71
CA PRO A 252 -0.09 -21.59 2.97
C PRO A 252 0.23 -22.89 3.73
N PRO A 253 1.31 -22.92 4.53
CA PRO A 253 2.28 -21.84 4.70
C PRO A 253 3.31 -21.80 3.57
N TYR A 254 3.75 -20.60 3.18
CA TYR A 254 4.84 -20.40 2.24
C TYR A 254 5.83 -19.35 2.73
N ALA A 255 7.10 -19.50 2.37
CA ALA A 255 8.16 -18.58 2.73
C ALA A 255 8.41 -17.54 1.63
N VAL A 256 8.54 -16.28 2.03
CA VAL A 256 9.04 -15.18 1.19
C VAL A 256 10.32 -14.67 1.83
N GLY A 257 11.42 -14.79 1.10
CA GLY A 257 12.75 -14.37 1.52
C GLY A 257 13.14 -13.05 0.87
N LEU A 258 13.84 -12.22 1.64
CA LEU A 258 14.75 -11.21 1.11
C LEU A 258 16.11 -11.91 0.93
N ILE A 259 16.48 -12.15 -0.32
CA ILE A 259 17.70 -12.90 -0.68
C ILE A 259 18.80 -11.92 -1.01
N GLU A 260 19.95 -12.04 -0.35
CA GLU A 260 21.17 -11.31 -0.71
C GLU A 260 21.95 -12.16 -1.70
N LEU A 261 22.05 -11.69 -2.95
CA LEU A 261 22.82 -12.36 -4.00
C LEU A 261 24.31 -12.18 -3.76
N SER A 262 25.13 -13.08 -4.32
CA SER A 262 26.60 -12.97 -4.25
C SER A 262 27.14 -11.66 -4.80
N GLU A 263 26.41 -11.01 -5.72
CA GLU A 263 26.75 -9.69 -6.26
C GLU A 263 26.45 -8.52 -5.30
N GLY A 264 25.86 -8.79 -4.13
CA GLY A 264 25.61 -7.81 -3.06
C GLY A 264 24.27 -7.08 -3.14
N VAL A 265 23.47 -7.30 -4.19
CA VAL A 265 22.10 -6.77 -4.28
C VAL A 265 21.09 -7.72 -3.62
N ARG A 266 19.95 -7.17 -3.19
CA ARG A 266 18.90 -7.96 -2.54
C ARG A 266 17.64 -8.06 -3.40
N LEU A 267 17.05 -9.25 -3.45
CA LEU A 267 15.85 -9.58 -4.21
C LEU A 267 14.81 -10.25 -3.30
N VAL A 268 13.56 -9.78 -3.35
CA VAL A 268 12.45 -10.46 -2.68
C VAL A 268 11.95 -11.59 -3.59
N SER A 269 11.90 -12.81 -3.06
CA SER A 269 11.45 -13.99 -3.80
C SER A 269 10.98 -15.11 -2.87
N ASN A 270 10.26 -16.10 -3.41
CA ASN A 270 9.88 -17.29 -2.66
C ASN A 270 11.08 -18.20 -2.39
N VAL A 271 11.16 -18.71 -1.16
CA VAL A 271 12.09 -19.80 -0.82
C VAL A 271 11.35 -21.13 -0.93
N VAL A 272 11.83 -22.01 -1.81
CA VAL A 272 11.15 -23.25 -2.21
C VAL A 272 12.01 -24.48 -1.97
N GLY A 273 11.41 -25.66 -2.10
CA GLY A 273 12.10 -26.96 -2.00
C GLY A 273 12.33 -27.45 -0.57
N VAL A 274 11.90 -26.71 0.45
CA VAL A 274 11.88 -27.15 1.85
C VAL A 274 10.59 -26.68 2.53
N PRO A 275 10.13 -27.36 3.62
CA PRO A 275 9.09 -26.82 4.47
C PRO A 275 9.45 -25.42 5.00
N PRO A 276 8.52 -24.43 5.03
CA PRO A 276 8.84 -23.06 5.45
C PRO A 276 9.50 -22.95 6.83
N ARG A 277 9.15 -23.87 7.75
CA ARG A 277 9.75 -23.99 9.08
C ARG A 277 11.25 -24.32 9.10
N GLN A 278 11.84 -24.71 7.96
CA GLN A 278 13.26 -25.01 7.82
C GLN A 278 14.06 -23.84 7.23
N VAL A 279 13.41 -22.77 6.76
CA VAL A 279 14.11 -21.58 6.28
C VAL A 279 14.80 -20.89 7.45
N ARG A 280 16.07 -20.51 7.28
CA ARG A 280 16.89 -19.85 8.30
C ARG A 280 17.62 -18.67 7.67
N ILE A 281 17.78 -17.59 8.45
CA ILE A 281 18.65 -16.48 8.06
C ILE A 281 20.09 -16.98 7.89
N GLY A 282 20.79 -16.49 6.88
CA GLY A 282 22.14 -16.89 6.51
C GLY A 282 22.22 -18.19 5.72
N ALA A 283 21.11 -18.91 5.52
CA ALA A 283 21.15 -20.17 4.80
C ALA A 283 21.44 -19.93 3.30
N PRO A 284 22.28 -20.79 2.68
CA PRO A 284 22.60 -20.66 1.26
C PRO A 284 21.40 -21.07 0.41
N VAL A 285 21.19 -20.32 -0.67
CA VAL A 285 20.13 -20.57 -1.65
C VAL A 285 20.65 -20.45 -3.07
N ARG A 286 20.02 -21.17 -3.99
CA ARG A 286 20.30 -21.17 -5.42
C ARG A 286 19.05 -20.73 -6.18
N LEU A 287 19.23 -19.83 -7.13
CA LEU A 287 18.19 -19.38 -8.05
C LEU A 287 17.67 -20.56 -8.89
N GLU A 288 16.36 -20.60 -9.04
CA GLU A 288 15.62 -21.52 -9.90
C GLU A 288 14.48 -20.76 -10.57
N PHE A 289 14.27 -20.94 -11.86
CA PHE A 289 13.13 -20.35 -12.56
C PHE A 289 11.99 -21.36 -12.62
N GLN A 290 10.83 -20.98 -12.09
CA GLN A 290 9.64 -21.83 -12.08
C GLN A 290 8.54 -21.25 -12.95
N GLN A 291 7.96 -22.12 -13.78
CA GLN A 291 6.71 -21.84 -14.45
C GLN A 291 5.57 -22.04 -13.44
N VAL A 292 5.05 -20.94 -12.90
CA VAL A 292 3.97 -21.02 -11.89
C VAL A 292 2.60 -21.13 -12.53
N GLU A 293 2.43 -20.60 -13.74
CA GLU A 293 1.21 -20.70 -14.56
C GLU A 293 1.55 -20.55 -16.04
N ALA A 294 0.61 -20.83 -16.94
CA ALA A 294 0.80 -20.62 -18.37
C ALA A 294 1.23 -19.16 -18.69
N GLY A 295 2.42 -19.02 -19.28
CA GLY A 295 3.02 -17.72 -19.61
C GLY A 295 3.43 -16.86 -18.42
N LEU A 296 3.53 -17.42 -17.21
CA LEU A 296 4.08 -16.74 -16.03
C LEU A 296 5.22 -17.57 -15.42
N ARG A 297 6.42 -17.01 -15.52
CA ARG A 297 7.67 -17.58 -15.04
C ARG A 297 8.29 -16.63 -14.03
N LEU A 298 8.77 -17.16 -12.90
CA LEU A 298 9.28 -16.36 -11.79
C LEU A 298 10.64 -16.90 -11.31
N PRO A 299 11.58 -16.00 -10.92
CA PRO A 299 12.79 -16.40 -10.22
C PRO A 299 12.43 -16.74 -8.77
N MET A 300 12.70 -17.97 -8.36
CA MET A 300 12.57 -18.49 -7.00
C MET A 300 13.92 -18.94 -6.47
N PHE A 301 14.01 -19.19 -5.17
CA PHE A 301 15.26 -19.61 -4.53
C PHE A 301 15.07 -20.93 -3.79
N ARG A 302 15.83 -21.94 -4.16
CA ARG A 302 15.86 -23.22 -3.46
C ARG A 302 16.98 -23.21 -2.43
N MET A 303 16.74 -23.76 -1.25
CA MET A 303 17.79 -23.96 -0.24
C MET A 303 18.88 -24.91 -0.77
N ALA A 304 20.14 -24.48 -0.71
CA ALA A 304 21.28 -25.29 -1.10
C ALA A 304 21.68 -26.20 0.08
N GLY A 305 21.07 -27.38 0.16
CA GLY A 305 21.44 -28.42 1.13
C GLY A 305 20.38 -28.77 2.17
N VAL A 306 19.49 -29.70 1.81
CA VAL A 306 19.02 -30.76 2.69
C VAL A 306 19.16 -32.05 1.88
N GLY A 307 20.31 -32.71 1.99
CA GLY A 307 20.44 -34.08 1.52
C GLY A 307 19.42 -34.94 2.27
N GLY A 308 18.62 -35.71 1.53
CA GLY A 308 17.64 -36.62 2.11
C GLY A 308 18.31 -37.57 3.10
N GLY A 309 17.93 -37.46 4.37
CA GLY A 309 18.08 -38.53 5.34
C GLY A 309 16.70 -39.14 5.55
N GLU A 310 16.47 -40.29 4.92
CA GLU A 310 15.48 -41.25 5.40
C GLU A 310 15.97 -41.75 6.78
N GLY A 311 15.06 -41.73 7.75
CA GLY A 311 15.25 -42.25 9.11
C GLY A 311 13.90 -42.31 9.81
#